data_AF-A0A359ILB0-F1
#
_entry.id   AF-A0A359ILB0-F1
#
_cell.length_a   1.000
_cell.length_b   1.000
_cell.length_c   1.000
_cell.angle_alpha   90.00
_cell.angle_beta   90.00
_cell.angle_gamma   90.00
#
_symmetry.space_group_name_H-M   'P 1'
#
loop_
_entity.id
_entity.type
_entity.pdbx_description
1 polymer ?
#
loop_
_entity_poly.entity_id
_entity_poly.type
_entity_poly.pdbx_seq_one_letter_code
_entity_poly.pdbx_strand_id
1 'polypeptide(L)'
;MDKMYIDIISWSGTILSILGQVLINRKMISAYYFWIVGCIVWGVVGILTNNYALLAMYVVYLILDIEGIMHWRKENIIKKENK
;
A
#
# COMPACT_ATOMS: atom_id res chain seq x y z
N MET A 1 11.98 21.80 0.43
CA MET A 1 12.52 20.50 -0.02
C MET A 1 12.65 20.60 -1.53
N ASP A 2 13.83 20.33 -2.09
CA ASP A 2 14.03 20.51 -3.54
C ASP A 2 13.18 19.52 -4.33
N LYS A 3 12.72 19.93 -5.52
CA LYS A 3 11.91 19.08 -6.42
C LYS A 3 12.53 17.68 -6.64
N MET A 4 13.86 17.62 -6.71
CA MET A 4 14.62 16.38 -6.83
C MET A 4 14.29 15.36 -5.73
N TYR A 5 14.11 15.78 -4.48
CA TYR A 5 13.79 14.87 -3.39
C TYR A 5 12.38 14.29 -3.53
N ILE A 6 11.42 15.13 -3.94
CA ILE A 6 10.05 14.68 -4.19
C ILE A 6 10.02 13.67 -5.33
N ASP A 7 10.80 13.89 -6.38
CA ASP A 7 10.91 12.95 -7.51
C ASP A 7 11.50 11.61 -7.06
N ILE A 8 12.58 11.61 -6.27
CA ILE A 8 13.20 10.38 -5.75
C ILE A 8 12.19 9.59 -4.88
N ILE A 9 11.46 10.27 -3.99
CA ILE A 9 10.45 9.64 -3.14
C ILE A 9 9.27 9.13 -3.98
N SER A 10 8.86 9.87 -5.01
CA SER A 10 7.75 9.46 -5.90
C SER A 10 8.12 8.23 -6.72
N TRP A 11 9.35 8.14 -7.22
CA TRP A 11 9.84 6.97 -7.93
C TRP A 11 9.97 5.75 -7.02
N SER A 12 10.41 5.92 -5.77
CA SER A 12 10.45 4.82 -4.80
C SER A 12 9.05 4.31 -4.47
N GLY A 13 8.08 5.22 -4.26
CA GLY A 13 6.66 4.88 -4.09
C GLY A 13 6.08 4.17 -5.31
N THR A 14 6.45 4.59 -6.52
CA THR A 14 6.02 3.95 -7.77
C THR A 14 6.52 2.51 -7.89
N ILE A 15 7.81 2.26 -7.61
CA ILE A 15 8.38 0.90 -7.63
C ILE A 15 7.69 0.00 -6.60
N LEU A 16 7.48 0.50 -5.39
CA LEU A 16 6.75 -0.21 -4.34
C LEU A 16 5.31 -0.56 -4.76
N SER A 17 4.59 0.37 -5.37
CA SER A 17 3.23 0.12 -5.89
C SER A 17 3.21 -0.94 -6.99
N ILE A 18 4.18 -0.94 -7.91
CA ILE A 18 4.29 -1.97 -8.95
C ILE A 18 4.54 -3.35 -8.32
N LEU A 19 5.49 -3.44 -7.37
CA LEU A 19 5.77 -4.69 -6.66
C LEU A 19 4.56 -5.18 -5.87
N GLY A 20 3.87 -4.27 -5.18
CA GLY A 20 2.61 -4.55 -4.49
C GLY A 20 1.56 -5.14 -5.44
N GLN A 21 1.39 -4.53 -6.62
CA GLN A 21 0.43 -5.01 -7.62
C GLN A 21 0.79 -6.39 -8.18
N VAL A 22 2.07 -6.66 -8.42
CA VAL A 22 2.54 -7.99 -8.84
C VAL A 22 2.20 -9.05 -7.78
N LEU A 23 2.37 -8.73 -6.50
CA LEU A 23 2.05 -9.64 -5.40
C LEU A 23 0.55 -9.84 -5.22
N ILE A 24 -0.28 -8.80 -5.43
CA ILE A 24 -1.75 -8.92 -5.46
C ILE A 24 -2.17 -9.94 -6.52
N ASN A 25 -1.63 -9.82 -7.74
CA ASN A 25 -1.95 -10.74 -8.83
C ASN A 25 -1.55 -12.19 -8.52
N ARG A 26 -0.49 -12.38 -7.71
CA ARG A 26 -0.06 -13.70 -7.22
C ARG A 26 -0.85 -14.20 -6.01
N LYS A 27 -1.88 -13.46 -5.56
CA LYS A 27 -2.72 -13.77 -4.40
C LYS A 27 -1.92 -13.97 -3.11
N MET A 28 -0.81 -13.25 -2.97
CA MET A 28 0.08 -13.34 -1.80
C MET A 28 -0.29 -12.28 -0.76
N ILE A 29 -0.37 -12.65 0.53
CA ILE A 29 -0.59 -11.67 1.61
C ILE A 29 0.51 -10.62 1.69
N SER A 30 1.72 -10.96 1.23
CA SER A 30 2.84 -10.01 1.23
C SER A 30 2.50 -8.74 0.46
N ALA A 31 1.58 -8.81 -0.52
CA ALA A 31 1.10 -7.66 -1.27
C ALA A 31 0.60 -6.52 -0.38
N TYR A 32 -0.17 -6.84 0.67
CA TYR A 32 -0.71 -5.82 1.57
C TYR A 32 0.38 -5.09 2.36
N TYR A 33 1.47 -5.77 2.73
CA TYR A 33 2.60 -5.10 3.38
C TYR A 33 3.29 -4.10 2.45
N PHE A 34 3.47 -4.45 1.17
CA PHE A 34 4.02 -3.52 0.18
C PHE A 34 3.10 -2.33 -0.07
N TRP A 35 1.79 -2.56 -0.12
CA TRP A 35 0.80 -1.51 -0.28
C TRP A 35 0.75 -0.57 0.93
N ILE A 36 0.82 -1.07 2.17
CA ILE A 36 0.91 -0.22 3.37
C ILE A 36 2.13 0.70 3.30
N VAL A 37 3.32 0.19 2.94
CA VAL A 37 4.51 1.04 2.77
C VAL A 37 4.29 2.06 1.64
N GLY A 38 3.73 1.62 0.50
CA GLY A 38 3.38 2.49 -0.61
C GLY A 38 2.43 3.62 -0.20
N CYS A 39 1.37 3.31 0.53
CA CYS A 39 0.38 4.27 1.04
C CYS A 39 1.02 5.31 1.95
N ILE A 40 1.95 4.91 2.83
CA ILE A 40 2.70 5.85 3.66
C ILE A 40 3.58 6.77 2.80
N VAL A 41 4.33 6.21 1.85
CA VAL A 41 5.19 7.00 0.94
C VAL A 41 4.37 8.01 0.14
N TRP A 42 3.28 7.58 -0.48
CA TRP A 42 2.41 8.47 -1.25
C TRP A 42 1.65 9.48 -0.39
N GLY A 43 1.30 9.12 0.85
CA GLY A 43 0.77 10.06 1.84
C GLY A 43 1.75 11.19 2.14
N VAL A 44 3.03 10.86 2.35
CA VAL A 44 4.10 11.87 2.52
C VAL A 44 4.21 12.75 1.27
N VAL A 45 4.19 12.18 0.07
CA VAL A 45 4.20 12.96 -1.18
C VAL A 45 2.99 13.90 -1.27
N GLY A 46 1.80 13.44 -0.88
CA GLY A 46 0.59 14.27 -0.81
C GLY A 46 0.74 15.49 0.10
N ILE A 47 1.34 15.31 1.29
CA ILE A 47 1.63 16.42 2.21
C ILE A 47 2.65 17.39 1.59
N LEU A 48 3.75 16.88 1.04
CA LEU A 48 4.84 17.69 0.49
C LEU A 48 4.44 18.49 -0.76
N THR A 49 3.47 17.98 -1.52
CA THR A 49 2.96 18.62 -2.73
C THR A 49 1.69 19.45 -2.49
N ASN A 50 1.21 19.55 -1.24
CA ASN A 50 -0.09 20.13 -0.88
C ASN A 50 -1.28 19.50 -1.64
N ASN A 51 -1.13 18.25 -2.08
CA ASN A 51 -2.18 17.49 -2.74
C ASN A 51 -2.97 16.68 -1.70
N TYR A 52 -3.92 17.35 -1.05
CA TYR A 52 -4.74 16.71 -0.01
C TYR A 52 -5.66 15.62 -0.54
N ALA A 53 -6.05 15.68 -1.83
CA ALA A 53 -6.82 14.61 -2.46
C ALA A 53 -6.00 13.31 -2.55
N LEU A 54 -4.72 13.42 -2.94
CA LEU A 54 -3.79 12.29 -2.95
C LEU A 54 -3.60 11.72 -1.54
N LEU A 55 -3.38 12.58 -0.55
CA LEU A 55 -3.24 12.17 0.85
C LEU A 55 -4.48 11.42 1.34
N ALA A 56 -5.68 11.98 1.15
CA ALA A 56 -6.93 11.36 1.60
C ALA A 56 -7.15 9.99 0.96
N MET A 57 -6.89 9.86 -0.35
CA MET A 57 -7.00 8.59 -1.06
C MET A 57 -6.09 7.52 -0.44
N TYR A 58 -4.82 7.84 -0.20
CA TYR A 58 -3.86 6.87 0.35
C TYR A 58 -4.07 6.56 1.83
N VAL A 59 -4.67 7.47 2.61
CA VAL A 59 -5.14 7.15 3.97
C VAL A 59 -6.27 6.12 3.93
N VAL A 60 -7.24 6.28 3.03
CA VAL A 60 -8.33 5.30 2.87
C VAL A 60 -7.76 3.96 2.39
N TYR A 61 -6.85 3.95 1.43
CA TYR A 61 -6.22 2.72 0.96
C TYR A 61 -5.44 2.00 2.07
N LEU A 62 -4.74 2.74 2.92
CA LEU A 62 -4.06 2.16 4.08
C LEU A 62 -5.03 1.44 5.02
N ILE A 63 -6.22 1.98 5.25
CA ILE A 63 -7.27 1.32 6.05
C ILE A 63 -7.75 0.04 5.35
N LEU A 64 -8.02 0.11 4.04
CA LEU A 64 -8.46 -1.05 3.25
C LEU A 64 -7.39 -2.16 3.20
N ASP A 65 -6.11 -1.81 3.16
CA ASP A 65 -5.02 -2.78 3.22
C ASP A 65 -4.99 -3.53 4.56
N ILE A 66 -5.22 -2.82 5.67
CA ILE A 66 -5.31 -3.43 7.01
C ILE A 66 -6.52 -4.37 7.07
N GLU A 67 -7.68 -3.94 6.58
CA GLU A 67 -8.88 -4.79 6.49
C GLU A 67 -8.63 -6.02 5.62
N GLY A 68 -7.95 -5.86 4.49
CA GLY A 68 -7.56 -6.95 3.58
C GLY A 68 -6.67 -8.00 4.27
N ILE A 69 -5.70 -7.56 5.08
CA ILE A 69 -4.87 -8.48 5.90
C ILE A 69 -5.73 -9.24 6.91
N MET A 70 -6.65 -8.56 7.61
CA MET A 70 -7.53 -9.20 8.59
C MET A 70 -8.42 -10.25 7.93
N HIS A 71 -9.01 -9.93 6.78
CA HIS A 71 -9.86 -10.86 6.02
C HIS A 71 -9.07 -12.07 5.53
N TRP A 72 -7.88 -11.85 4.95
CA TRP A 72 -7.04 -12.92 4.43
C TRP A 72 -6.57 -13.88 5.54
N ARG A 73 -6.25 -13.35 6.73
CA ARG A 73 -5.92 -14.20 7.90
C ARG A 73 -7.11 -15.07 8.32
N LYS A 74 -8.32 -14.51 8.34
CA LYS A 74 -9.54 -15.24 8.69
C LYS A 74 -9.84 -16.38 7.71
N GLU A 75 -9.74 -16.13 6.40
CA GLU A 75 -9.96 -17.17 5.38
C GLU A 75 -8.95 -18.32 5.47
N ASN A 76 -7.67 -18.02 5.72
CA ASN A 76 -6.65 -19.05 5.84
C ASN A 76 -6.80 -19.92 7.09
N ILE A 77 -7.29 -19.36 8.20
CA ILE A 77 -7.63 -20.13 9.41
C ILE A 77 -8.76 -21.12 9.09
N ILE A 78 -9.84 -20.64 8.46
CA ILE A 78 -10.99 -21.48 8.07
C ILE A 78 -10.57 -22.58 7.10
N LYS A 79 -9.71 -22.29 6.12
CA LYS A 79 -9.18 -23.32 5.19
C LYS A 79 -8.33 -24.38 5.89
N LYS A 80 -7.66 -24.05 6.98
CA LYS A 80 -6.80 -24.98 7.72
C LYS A 80 -7.60 -25.90 8.64
N GLU A 81 -8.74 -25.44 9.17
CA GLU A 81 -9.65 -26.26 9.99
C GLU A 81 -10.48 -27.25 9.18
N ASN A 82 -10.76 -26.95 7.90
CA ASN A 82 -11.54 -27.82 7.00
C ASN A 82 -10.69 -28.83 6.21
N LYS A 83 -9.40 -28.98 6.53
CA LYS A 83 -8.46 -29.86 5.83
C LYS A 83 -7.85 -30.87 6.80
#